data_AF-A0A920QYZ2-F1
#
_entry.id   AF-A0A920QYZ2-F1
#
_cell.length_a   1.000
_cell.length_b   1.000
_cell.length_c   1.000
_cell.angle_alpha   90.00
_cell.angle_beta   90.00
_cell.angle_gamma   90.00
#
_symmetry.space_group_name_H-M   'P 1'
#
loop_
_entity.id
_entity.type
_entity.pdbx_description
1 polymer ?
#
loop_
_entity_poly.entity_id
_entity_poly.type
_entity_poly.pdbx_seq_one_letter_code
_entity_poly.pdbx_strand_id
1 'polypeptide(L)' 'MVVDDVPAWRERIEALGIKVFGPKYERDLGYPWARYAIYFQDLDGNWLEMVSRDSKPEDSKAN' A
#
# COMPACT_ATOMS: atom_id res chain seq x y z
N MET A 1 -6.54 1.01 1.66
CA MET A 1 -6.22 2.37 2.16
C MET A 1 -5.04 2.91 1.36
N VAL A 2 -5.08 4.19 0.95
CA VAL A 2 -3.94 4.85 0.29
C VAL A 2 -3.06 5.49 1.38
N VAL A 3 -1.77 5.19 1.38
CA VAL A 3 -0.79 5.74 2.34
C VAL A 3 0.42 6.30 1.61
N ASP A 4 1.06 7.33 2.17
CA ASP A 4 2.29 7.90 1.63
C ASP A 4 3.41 6.85 1.56
N ASP A 5 3.67 6.17 2.69
CA ASP A 5 4.85 5.30 2.84
C ASP A 5 4.46 3.86 3.22
N VAL A 6 4.19 3.03 2.20
CA VAL A 6 3.92 1.60 2.39
C VAL A 6 5.09 0.83 3.06
N PRO A 7 6.37 1.03 2.73
CA PRO A 7 7.44 0.27 3.36
C PRO A 7 7.55 0.54 4.88
N ALA A 8 7.43 1.78 5.33
CA ALA A 8 7.41 2.09 6.76
C ALA A 8 6.20 1.45 7.48
N TRP A 9 5.03 1.43 6.83
CA TRP A 9 3.85 0.73 7.36
C TRP A 9 4.07 -0.77 7.47
N ARG A 10 4.66 -1.38 6.45
CA ARG A 10 5.01 -2.79 6.47
C ARG A 10 5.88 -3.15 7.67
N GLU A 11 6.95 -2.38 7.92
CA GLU A 11 7.84 -2.64 9.06
C GLU A 11 7.09 -2.55 10.40
N ARG A 12 6.19 -1.56 10.54
CA ARG A 12 5.34 -1.43 11.72
C ARG A 12 4.41 -2.62 11.90
N ILE A 13 3.77 -3.09 10.82
CA ILE A 13 2.83 -4.22 10.86
C ILE A 13 3.57 -5.52 11.15
N GLU A 14 4.72 -5.76 10.51
CA GLU A 14 5.57 -6.92 10.81
C GLU A 14 6.10 -6.87 12.26
N ALA A 15 6.42 -5.69 12.80
CA ALA A 15 6.82 -5.51 14.20
C ALA A 15 5.68 -5.80 15.20
N LEU A 16 4.42 -5.67 14.78
CA LEU A 16 3.25 -6.07 15.57
C LEU A 16 3.00 -7.59 15.52
N GLY A 17 3.84 -8.35 14.79
CA GLY A 17 3.68 -9.80 14.60
C GLY A 17 2.62 -10.18 13.56
N ILE A 18 2.14 -9.20 12.77
CA ILE A 18 1.15 -9.42 11.72
C ILE A 18 1.89 -9.81 10.43
N LYS A 19 1.41 -10.85 9.75
CA LYS A 19 1.98 -11.29 8.47
C LYS A 19 1.55 -10.36 7.34
N VAL A 20 2.54 -9.75 6.70
CA VAL A 20 2.34 -8.92 5.51
C VAL A 20 2.73 -9.68 4.24
N PHE A 21 1.84 -9.63 3.25
CA PHE A 21 1.96 -10.21 1.93
C PHE A 21 2.09 -9.11 0.88
N GLY A 22 2.80 -9.41 -0.21
CA GLY A 22 3.01 -8.48 -1.31
C GLY A 22 4.48 -8.09 -1.54
N PRO A 23 4.76 -7.45 -2.69
CA PRO A 23 6.11 -7.07 -3.09
C PRO A 23 6.77 -6.15 -2.08
N LYS A 24 8.04 -6.41 -1.76
CA LYS A 24 8.87 -5.51 -0.93
C LYS A 24 9.47 -4.36 -1.75
N TYR A 25 9.31 -4.38 -3.07
CA TYR A 25 9.96 -3.46 -3.99
C TYR A 25 8.96 -2.46 -4.58
N GLU A 26 9.47 -1.28 -4.89
CA GLU A 26 8.73 -0.28 -5.67
C GLU A 26 8.43 -0.84 -7.06
N ARG A 27 7.19 -0.71 -7.48
CA ARG A 27 6.81 -0.90 -8.87
C ARG A 27 7.00 0.46 -9.55
N ASP A 28 7.83 0.48 -10.58
CA ASP A 28 8.01 1.65 -11.46
C ASP A 28 6.74 1.86 -12.32
N LEU A 29 5.68 2.31 -11.66
CA LEU A 29 4.37 2.52 -12.24
C LEU A 29 3.87 3.92 -11.84
N GLY A 30 3.50 4.71 -12.85
CA GLY A 30 2.89 6.02 -12.67
C GLY A 30 1.38 5.93 -12.39
N TYR A 31 0.79 7.07 -12.02
CA TYR A 31 -0.66 7.21 -11.90
C TYR A 31 -1.39 6.67 -13.15
N PRO A 32 -2.51 5.92 -13.02
CA PRO A 32 -3.29 5.66 -11.80
C PRO A 32 -2.86 4.44 -10.98
N TRP A 33 -1.75 3.80 -11.35
CA TRP A 33 -1.31 2.55 -10.73
C TRP A 33 -0.58 2.79 -9.40
N ALA A 34 -0.69 1.82 -8.50
CA ALA A 34 0.01 1.84 -7.22
C ALA A 34 1.49 1.45 -7.40
N ARG A 35 2.39 2.28 -6.86
CA ARG A 35 3.83 2.00 -6.76
C ARG A 35 4.11 0.89 -5.76
N TYR A 36 3.37 0.88 -4.65
CA TYR A 36 3.44 -0.20 -3.67
C TYR A 36 2.05 -0.74 -3.38
N ALA A 37 1.96 -2.05 -3.19
CA ALA A 37 0.75 -2.72 -2.74
C ALA A 37 1.14 -3.83 -1.76
N ILE A 38 0.65 -3.74 -0.53
CA ILE A 38 0.79 -4.78 0.49
C ILE A 38 -0.59 -5.19 1.00
N TYR A 39 -0.68 -6.43 1.43
CA TYR A 39 -1.87 -7.07 1.95
C TYR A 39 -1.54 -7.68 3.30
N PHE A 40 -2.43 -7.55 4.27
CA PHE A 40 -2.29 -8.25 5.55
C PHE A 40 -3.67 -8.61 6.07
N GLN A 41 -3.70 -9.59 6.98
CA GLN A 41 -4.93 -9.95 7.68
C GLN A 41 -4.94 -9.29 9.04
N ASP A 42 -6.06 -8.65 9.37
CA ASP A 42 -6.33 -8.20 10.73
C ASP A 42 -6.60 -9.40 11.65
N LEU A 43 -6.67 -9.18 12.97
CA LEU A 43 -6.96 -10.22 13.97
C LEU A 43 -8.32 -10.89 13.74
N ASP A 44 -9.25 -10.18 13.10
CA ASP A 44 -10.57 -10.70 12.71
C ASP A 44 -10.53 -11.54 11.41
N GLY A 45 -9.37 -11.65 10.76
CA GLY A 45 -9.18 -12.39 9.50
C GLY A 45 -9.57 -11.61 8.24
N ASN A 46 -9.99 -10.34 8.39
CA ASN A 46 -10.28 -9.45 7.27
C ASN A 46 -9.02 -9.09 6.50
N TRP A 47 -9.11 -9.13 5.17
CA TRP A 47 -8.03 -8.70 4.30
C TRP A 47 -8.02 -7.18 4.18
N LEU A 48 -6.90 -6.58 4.58
CA LEU A 48 -6.62 -5.17 4.43
C LEU A 48 -5.56 -4.97 3.36
N GLU A 49 -5.90 -4.12 2.38
CA GLU A 49 -4.97 -3.69 1.33
C GLU A 49 -4.46 -2.28 1.66
N MET A 50 -3.14 -2.10 1.62
CA MET A 50 -2.49 -0.80 1.69
C MET A 50 -1.68 -0.57 0.43
N VAL A 51 -1.94 0.55 -0.22
CA VAL A 51 -1.25 0.94 -1.45
C VAL A 51 -0.64 2.34 -1.29
N SER A 52 0.55 2.53 -1.85
CA SER A 52 1.10 3.85 -2.08
C SER A 52 1.05 4.13 -3.57
N ARG A 53 0.49 5.28 -3.91
CA ARG A 53 0.37 5.77 -5.28
C ARG A 53 0.73 7.24 -5.27
N ASP A 54 1.26 7.71 -6.40
CA ASP A 54 1.51 9.13 -6.59
C ASP A 54 0.20 9.92 -6.39
N SER A 55 0.33 11.14 -5.84
CA SER A 55 -0.82 12.00 -5.64
C SER A 55 -1.52 12.20 -6.98
N LYS A 56 -2.86 12.23 -6.95
CA LYS A 56 -3.62 12.57 -8.15
C LYS A 56 -3.11 13.94 -8.64
N PRO A 57 -2.54 14.06 -9.85
CA PRO A 57 -2.09 15.36 -10.32
C PRO A 57 -3.29 16.31 -10.37
N GLU A 58 -3.09 17.59 -10.02
CA GLU A 58 -4.15 18.60 -9.88
C GLU A 58 -5.04 18.74 -11.13
N ASP A 59 -4.50 18.38 -12.30
CA ASP A 59 -5.17 18.40 -13.61
C ASP A 59 -5.91 17.09 -13.96
N SER A 60 -5.92 16.08 -13.09
CA SER A 60 -6.48 14.78 -13.45
C SER A 60 -8.01 14.76 -13.34
N LYS A 61 -8.72 14.85 -14.47
CA LYS A 61 -10.18 14.68 -14.57
C LYS A 61 -10.67 13.22 -14.49
N ALA A 62 -9.86 12.28 -14.03
CA ALA A 62 -10.29 10.89 -13.88
C ALA A 62 -11.11 10.71 -12.58
N ASN A 63 -12.37 10.33 -12.76
CA ASN A 63 -13.33 9.92 -11.73
C ASN A 63 -12.96 8.56 -11.14
#